data_AF-A0A800EZW8-F1
#
_entry.id   AF-A0A800EZW8-F1
#
_cell.length_a   1.000
_cell.length_b   1.000
_cell.length_c   1.000
_cell.angle_alpha   90.00
_cell.angle_beta   90.00
_cell.angle_gamma   90.00
#
_symmetry.space_group_name_H-M   'P 1'
#
loop_
_entity.id
_entity.type
_entity.pdbx_description
1 polymer ?
#
loop_
_entity_poly.entity_id
_entity_poly.type
_entity_poly.pdbx_seq_one_letter_code
_entity_poly.pdbx_strand_id
1 'polypeptide(L)'
;MARITIVFMIVNARMYSVTPAVGELWRQLLDNIVRASGGGHDVLDYPPPQPLGPLWARDDKAAVFMCGLPWSLSDREDEIVAVPVPSPEAYGGQPVYWSYLVVPADSKYKSVRDTLGGRLALTTNESQSG
;
A
#
# COMPACT_ATOMS: atom_id res chain seq x y z
N MET A 1 -14.20 37.04 -11.68
CA MET A 1 -13.56 35.92 -12.40
C MET A 1 -13.09 34.92 -11.37
N ALA A 2 -13.74 33.75 -11.26
CA ALA A 2 -13.29 32.69 -10.37
C ALA A 2 -12.00 32.10 -10.94
N ARG A 3 -10.94 32.02 -10.11
CA ARG A 3 -9.75 31.24 -10.46
C ARG A 3 -10.18 29.77 -10.52
N ILE A 4 -10.10 29.18 -11.70
CA ILE A 4 -10.12 27.72 -11.84
C ILE A 4 -8.78 27.25 -11.29
N THR A 5 -8.76 26.84 -10.02
CA THR A 5 -7.64 26.05 -9.50
C THR A 5 -7.78 24.67 -10.12
N ILE A 6 -6.95 24.35 -11.11
CA ILE A 6 -6.80 22.97 -11.57
C ILE A 6 -6.11 22.24 -10.43
N VAL A 7 -6.88 21.50 -9.63
CA VAL A 7 -6.34 20.56 -8.66
C VAL A 7 -5.99 19.30 -9.44
N PHE A 8 -4.70 19.10 -9.72
CA PHE A 8 -4.21 17.84 -10.23
C PHE A 8 -4.28 16.82 -9.10
N MET A 9 -5.33 16.00 -9.09
CA MET A 9 -5.39 14.91 -8.13
C MET A 9 -4.43 13.79 -8.58
N ILE A 10 -3.82 13.11 -7.62
CA ILE A 10 -2.83 12.07 -7.87
C ILE A 10 -3.41 10.66 -7.76
N VAL A 11 -2.89 9.75 -8.57
CA VAL A 11 -3.03 8.31 -8.36
C VAL A 11 -1.67 7.68 -8.13
N ASN A 12 -1.59 6.69 -7.23
CA ASN A 12 -0.31 6.06 -6.92
C ASN A 12 -0.44 4.61 -6.42
N ALA A 13 0.45 3.73 -6.91
CA ALA A 13 0.51 2.32 -6.53
C ALA A 13 1.85 1.91 -5.87
N ARG A 14 2.63 2.86 -5.35
CA ARG A 14 3.98 2.62 -4.82
C ARG A 14 4.03 1.45 -3.85
N MET A 15 3.03 1.25 -2.99
CA MET A 15 3.01 0.12 -2.05
C MET A 15 3.30 -1.24 -2.73
N TYR A 16 2.83 -1.45 -3.97
CA TYR A 16 3.03 -2.67 -4.75
C TYR A 16 4.10 -2.58 -5.84
N SER A 17 4.77 -1.42 -6.00
CA SER A 17 5.91 -1.23 -6.91
C SER A 17 7.20 -1.79 -6.32
N VAL A 18 7.26 -3.11 -6.11
CA VAL A 18 8.35 -3.81 -5.39
C VAL A 18 9.68 -3.85 -6.15
N THR A 19 9.65 -3.68 -7.47
CA THR A 19 10.84 -3.54 -8.33
C THR A 19 10.58 -2.45 -9.37
N PRO A 20 11.63 -1.89 -10.01
CA PRO A 20 11.44 -0.90 -11.07
C PRO A 20 10.54 -1.41 -12.21
N ALA A 21 10.70 -2.66 -12.62
CA ALA A 21 9.88 -3.26 -13.68
C ALA A 21 8.40 -3.39 -13.26
N VAL A 22 8.13 -3.81 -12.01
CA VAL A 22 6.75 -3.88 -11.49
C VAL A 22 6.17 -2.48 -11.31
N GLY A 23 6.96 -1.50 -10.88
CA GLY A 23 6.53 -0.11 -10.78
C GLY A 23 6.10 0.48 -12.11
N GLU A 24 6.84 0.17 -13.18
CA GLU A 24 6.48 0.59 -14.54
C GLU A 24 5.16 -0.05 -15.02
N LEU A 25 4.94 -1.35 -14.73
CA LEU A 25 3.67 -2.01 -15.02
C LEU A 25 2.50 -1.37 -14.27
N TRP A 26 2.68 -1.01 -13.00
CA TRP A 26 1.67 -0.30 -12.23
C TRP A 26 1.38 1.08 -12.79
N ARG A 27 2.41 1.83 -13.18
CA ARG A 27 2.26 3.14 -13.82
C ARG A 27 1.42 3.04 -15.08
N GLN A 28 1.75 2.11 -15.97
CA GLN A 28 0.98 1.87 -17.21
C GLN A 28 -0.47 1.47 -16.94
N LEU A 29 -0.72 0.62 -15.94
CA LEU A 29 -2.08 0.26 -15.55
C LEU A 29 -2.88 1.47 -15.05
N LEU A 30 -2.30 2.27 -14.16
CA LEU A 30 -2.96 3.47 -13.64
C LEU A 30 -3.20 4.52 -14.73
N ASP A 31 -2.22 4.76 -15.62
CA ASP A 31 -2.37 5.64 -16.78
C ASP A 31 -3.58 5.21 -17.64
N ASN A 32 -3.72 3.91 -17.88
CA ASN A 32 -4.84 3.36 -18.63
C ASN A 32 -6.19 3.57 -17.92
N ILE A 33 -6.24 3.38 -16.60
CA ILE A 33 -7.44 3.56 -15.79
C ILE A 33 -7.86 5.04 -15.77
N VAL A 34 -6.92 5.96 -15.54
CA VAL A 34 -7.20 7.41 -15.53
C VAL A 34 -7.73 7.87 -16.88
N ARG A 35 -7.12 7.43 -17.98
CA ARG A 35 -7.60 7.73 -19.33
C ARG A 35 -9.01 7.17 -19.57
N ALA A 36 -9.26 5.94 -19.12
CA ALA A 36 -10.57 5.29 -19.28
C ALA A 36 -11.67 5.94 -18.43
N SER A 37 -11.33 6.54 -17.28
CA SER A 37 -12.29 7.24 -16.43
C SER A 37 -12.67 8.64 -16.95
N GLY A 38 -11.96 9.16 -17.96
CA GLY A 38 -12.13 10.53 -18.44
C GLY A 38 -11.61 11.60 -17.47
N GLY A 39 -10.88 11.19 -16.43
CA GLY A 39 -10.31 12.08 -15.42
C GLY A 39 -8.98 12.72 -15.85
N GLY A 40 -8.65 13.86 -15.24
CA GLY A 40 -7.38 14.57 -15.42
C GLY A 40 -6.40 14.33 -14.27
N HIS A 41 -6.27 13.08 -13.82
CA HIS A 41 -5.42 12.73 -12.69
C HIS A 41 -3.97 12.49 -13.13
N ASP A 42 -3.02 12.76 -12.23
CA ASP A 42 -1.60 12.52 -12.47
C ASP A 42 -1.16 11.20 -11.83
N VAL A 43 -0.43 10.36 -12.57
CA VAL A 43 0.20 9.16 -12.00
C VAL A 43 1.52 9.58 -11.37
N LEU A 44 1.48 9.90 -10.08
CA LEU A 44 2.63 10.44 -9.36
C LEU A 44 3.76 9.41 -9.24
N ASP A 45 4.96 9.75 -9.72
CA ASP A 45 6.17 8.99 -9.42
C ASP A 45 6.61 9.23 -7.96
N TYR A 46 6.70 8.14 -7.19
CA TYR A 46 6.99 8.19 -5.75
C TYR A 46 7.92 7.03 -5.35
N PRO A 47 9.19 7.04 -5.79
CA PRO A 47 10.09 5.92 -5.60
C PRO A 47 10.62 5.83 -4.15
N PRO A 48 11.06 4.63 -3.70
CA PRO A 48 11.85 4.51 -2.48
C PRO A 48 13.10 5.43 -2.53
N PRO A 49 13.59 5.92 -1.38
CA PRO A 49 13.23 5.54 -0.01
C PRO A 49 12.13 6.43 0.62
N GLN A 50 11.35 7.15 -0.18
CA GLN A 50 10.33 8.06 0.36
C GLN A 50 9.28 7.30 1.21
N PRO A 51 8.88 7.85 2.37
CA PRO A 51 7.91 7.19 3.25
C PRO A 51 6.49 7.23 2.67
N LEU A 52 5.73 6.15 2.85
CA LEU A 52 4.35 6.05 2.35
C LEU A 52 3.35 6.91 3.13
N GLY A 53 3.58 7.15 4.43
CA GLY A 53 2.68 7.94 5.28
C GLY A 53 2.34 9.32 4.70
N PRO A 54 3.34 10.16 4.36
CA PRO A 54 3.08 11.45 3.72
C PRO A 54 2.34 11.38 2.39
N LEU A 55 2.56 10.34 1.58
CA LEU A 55 1.79 10.11 0.34
C LEU A 55 0.30 9.85 0.65
N TRP A 56 0.03 9.00 1.63
CA TRP A 56 -1.33 8.65 2.05
C TRP A 56 -2.09 9.78 2.74
N ALA A 57 -1.36 10.67 3.42
CA ALA A 57 -1.93 11.83 4.10
C ALA A 57 -2.32 12.98 3.15
N ARG A 58 -1.97 12.92 1.87
CA ARG A 58 -2.28 13.99 0.90
C ARG A 58 -3.79 14.20 0.74
N ASP A 59 -4.19 15.47 0.58
CA ASP A 59 -5.57 15.86 0.31
C ASP A 59 -5.95 15.75 -1.17
N ASP A 60 -4.96 15.76 -2.06
CA ASP A 60 -5.14 15.66 -3.50
C ASP A 60 -5.03 14.22 -4.03
N LYS A 61 -5.15 13.21 -3.17
CA LYS A 61 -5.22 11.81 -3.65
C LYS A 61 -6.58 11.52 -4.28
N ALA A 62 -6.58 11.09 -5.54
CA ALA A 62 -7.75 10.48 -6.18
C ALA A 62 -7.84 9.00 -5.85
N ALA A 63 -6.73 8.27 -5.93
CA ALA A 63 -6.68 6.85 -5.57
C ALA A 63 -5.26 6.43 -5.20
N VAL A 64 -5.11 5.70 -4.09
CA VAL A 64 -3.80 5.15 -3.68
C VAL A 64 -3.96 3.71 -3.23
N PHE A 65 -2.94 2.88 -3.47
CA PHE A 65 -2.81 1.64 -2.71
C PHE A 65 -2.28 1.95 -1.30
N MET A 66 -3.07 1.59 -0.31
CA MET A 66 -2.79 1.81 1.10
C MET A 66 -2.88 0.50 1.88
N CYS A 67 -2.05 0.35 2.91
CA CYS A 67 -2.13 -0.78 3.82
C CYS A 67 -3.38 -0.66 4.71
N GLY A 68 -3.95 -1.78 5.15
CA GLY A 68 -5.16 -1.79 5.99
C GLY A 68 -4.97 -1.06 7.33
N LEU A 69 -3.78 -1.13 7.94
CA LEU A 69 -3.51 -0.51 9.24
C LEU A 69 -3.65 1.02 9.19
N PRO A 70 -2.90 1.76 8.35
CA PRO A 70 -3.02 3.21 8.26
C PRO A 70 -4.41 3.65 7.81
N TRP A 71 -5.10 2.89 6.95
CA TRP A 71 -6.49 3.18 6.61
C TRP A 71 -7.41 3.03 7.82
N SER A 72 -7.31 1.94 8.58
CA SER A 72 -8.17 1.68 9.76
C SER A 72 -7.94 2.64 10.93
N LEU A 73 -6.76 3.26 10.99
CA LEU A 73 -6.40 4.26 11.99
C LEU A 73 -6.68 5.69 11.52
N SER A 74 -7.05 5.88 10.25
CA SER A 74 -7.30 7.19 9.68
C SER A 74 -8.68 7.70 10.09
N ASP A 75 -8.74 8.99 10.37
CA ASP A 75 -9.91 9.83 10.59
C ASP A 75 -10.47 10.42 9.29
N ARG A 76 -9.93 10.01 8.13
CA ARG A 76 -10.43 10.39 6.81
C ARG A 76 -11.53 9.45 6.32
N GLU A 77 -12.51 10.00 5.63
CA GLU A 77 -13.58 9.25 4.96
C GLU A 77 -13.16 8.80 3.56
N ASP A 78 -12.01 8.12 3.44
CA ASP A 78 -11.54 7.58 2.16
C ASP A 78 -12.35 6.31 1.80
N GLU A 79 -12.94 6.26 0.60
CA GLU A 79 -13.70 5.10 0.11
C GLU A 79 -12.80 3.96 -0.41
N ILE A 80 -13.16 2.71 -0.10
CA ILE A 80 -12.52 1.52 -0.68
C ILE A 80 -13.11 1.27 -2.06
N VAL A 81 -12.31 1.50 -3.11
CA VAL A 81 -12.71 1.24 -4.51
C VAL A 81 -12.36 -0.16 -5.00
N ALA A 82 -11.31 -0.77 -4.42
CA ALA A 82 -10.84 -2.10 -4.78
C ALA A 82 -9.99 -2.69 -3.65
N VAL A 83 -9.96 -4.02 -3.55
CA VAL A 83 -9.11 -4.76 -2.62
C VAL A 83 -8.37 -5.89 -3.35
N PRO A 84 -7.07 -6.11 -3.09
CA PRO A 84 -6.37 -7.27 -3.63
C PRO A 84 -6.95 -8.57 -3.07
N VAL A 85 -7.12 -9.57 -3.93
CA VAL A 85 -7.43 -10.96 -3.53
C VAL A 85 -6.15 -11.78 -3.64
N PRO A 86 -5.54 -12.21 -2.52
CA PRO A 86 -4.31 -12.99 -2.57
C PRO A 86 -4.52 -14.37 -3.22
N SER A 87 -3.53 -14.83 -3.98
CA SER A 87 -3.61 -16.07 -4.76
C SER A 87 -3.50 -17.39 -3.96
N PRO A 88 -2.86 -17.48 -2.79
CA PRO A 88 -2.78 -18.75 -2.06
C PRO A 88 -4.16 -19.33 -1.70
N GLU A 89 -4.33 -20.63 -1.94
CA GLU A 89 -5.60 -21.36 -1.73
C GLU A 89 -6.16 -21.20 -0.32
N ALA A 90 -5.27 -21.15 0.68
CA ALA A 90 -5.64 -21.04 2.08
C ALA A 90 -6.50 -19.78 2.37
N TYR A 91 -6.41 -18.73 1.55
CA TYR A 91 -7.22 -17.52 1.68
C TYR A 91 -8.62 -17.65 1.06
N GLY A 92 -8.93 -18.75 0.38
CA GLY A 92 -10.28 -19.06 -0.12
C GLY A 92 -10.84 -18.03 -1.12
N GLY A 93 -9.96 -17.36 -1.88
CA GLY A 93 -10.35 -16.30 -2.80
C GLY A 93 -10.95 -15.05 -2.12
N GLN A 94 -10.71 -14.89 -0.81
CA GLN A 94 -11.16 -13.74 -0.04
C GLN A 94 -10.04 -12.69 0.07
N PRO A 95 -10.38 -11.39 0.23
CA PRO A 95 -9.40 -10.31 0.45
C PRO A 95 -8.86 -10.32 1.89
N VAL A 96 -8.32 -11.46 2.31
CA VAL A 96 -7.79 -11.69 3.66
C VAL A 96 -6.37 -12.22 3.56
N TYR A 97 -5.55 -11.90 4.56
CA TYR A 97 -4.22 -12.48 4.70
C TYR A 97 -3.84 -12.65 6.17
N TRP A 98 -2.76 -13.39 6.45
CA TRP A 98 -2.23 -13.56 7.81
C TRP A 98 -0.85 -12.92 7.98
N SER A 99 -0.61 -12.39 9.17
CA SER A 99 0.72 -11.98 9.60
C SER A 99 1.48 -13.18 10.16
N TYR A 100 2.71 -13.37 9.71
CA TYR A 100 3.58 -14.45 10.18
C TYR A 100 4.77 -13.86 10.93
N LEU A 101 5.05 -14.40 12.13
CA LEU A 101 6.33 -14.19 12.79
C LEU A 101 7.28 -15.28 12.31
N VAL A 102 8.24 -14.88 11.48
CA VAL A 102 9.21 -15.80 10.87
C VAL A 102 10.55 -15.75 11.60
N VAL A 103 11.17 -16.92 11.76
CA VAL A 103 12.50 -17.10 12.35
C VAL A 103 13.31 -18.06 11.47
N PRO A 104 14.65 -18.06 11.55
CA PRO A 104 15.46 -19.09 10.90
C PRO A 104 15.00 -20.50 11.32
N ALA A 105 14.99 -21.43 10.36
CA ALA A 105 14.50 -22.80 10.59
C ALA A 105 15.28 -23.54 11.69
N ASP A 106 16.57 -23.25 11.82
CA ASP A 106 17.49 -23.79 12.82
C ASP A 106 17.53 -22.97 14.12
N SER A 107 16.70 -21.93 14.26
CA SER A 107 16.69 -21.08 15.45
C SER A 107 16.18 -21.81 16.69
N LYS A 108 16.60 -21.32 17.86
CA LYS A 108 16.10 -21.77 19.17
C LYS A 108 14.65 -21.35 19.46
N TYR A 109 14.09 -20.42 18.69
CA TYR A 109 12.75 -19.90 18.90
C TYR A 109 11.72 -20.89 18.35
N LYS A 110 10.95 -21.53 19.21
CA LYS A 110 9.92 -22.53 18.84
C LYS A 110 8.49 -22.02 19.11
N SER A 111 8.38 -20.89 19.79
CA SER A 111 7.14 -20.20 20.10
C SER A 111 7.36 -18.68 20.17
N VAL A 112 6.28 -17.91 20.13
CA VAL A 112 6.32 -16.46 20.32
C VAL A 112 6.92 -16.08 21.68
N ARG A 113 6.72 -16.89 22.73
CA ARG A 113 7.30 -16.59 24.05
C ARG A 113 8.83 -16.61 24.04
N ASP A 114 9.42 -17.44 23.20
CA ASP A 114 10.87 -17.57 23.12
C ASP A 114 11.52 -16.31 22.52
N THR A 115 10.76 -15.45 21.82
CA THR A 115 11.26 -14.23 21.18
C THR A 115 11.23 -13.00 22.10
N LEU A 116 10.63 -13.11 23.29
CA LEU A 116 10.51 -12.00 24.24
C LEU A 116 11.89 -11.51 24.69
N GLY A 117 12.06 -10.19 24.74
CA GLY A 117 13.35 -9.54 25.01
C GLY A 117 14.35 -9.62 23.85
N GLY A 118 13.97 -10.22 22.73
CA GLY A 118 14.76 -10.30 21.51
C GLY A 118 14.69 -9.04 20.65
N ARG A 119 15.15 -9.18 19.40
CA ARG A 119 15.09 -8.13 18.37
C ARG A 119 14.15 -8.56 17.27
N LEU A 120 13.28 -7.66 16.84
CA LEU A 120 12.34 -7.87 15.74
C LEU A 120 12.75 -7.00 14.56
N ALA A 121 12.64 -7.54 13.34
CA ALA A 121 12.76 -6.78 12.10
C ALA A 121 11.37 -6.62 11.52
N LEU A 122 10.96 -5.37 11.27
CA LEU A 122 9.65 -5.01 10.72
C LEU A 122 9.80 -4.62 9.25
N THR A 123 8.73 -4.72 8.48
CA THR A 123 8.75 -4.27 7.07
C THR A 123 8.84 -2.74 7.01
N THR A 124 7.85 -2.05 7.59
CA THR A 124 7.82 -0.62 7.92
C THR A 124 6.91 -0.43 9.14
N ASN A 125 6.99 0.71 9.83
CA ASN A 125 6.18 0.97 11.02
C ASN A 125 4.67 1.05 10.74
N GLU A 126 4.30 1.34 9.49
CA GLU A 126 2.93 1.54 9.04
C GLU A 126 2.34 0.28 8.37
N SER A 127 3.08 -0.84 8.39
CA SER A 127 2.60 -2.10 7.82
C SER A 127 1.68 -2.83 8.79
N GLN A 128 0.50 -3.24 8.33
CA GLN A 128 -0.45 -4.08 9.09
C GLN A 128 0.15 -5.44 9.45
N SER A 129 1.06 -5.98 8.64
CA SER A 129 1.76 -7.23 8.92
C SER A 129 3.13 -7.04 9.58
N GLY A 130 3.53 -5.78 9.76
CA GLY A 130 4.89 -5.40 10.15
C GLY A 130 5.14 -5.54 11.63
#